data_AF-A0A378W3T1-F1
#
_entry.id   AF-A0A378W3T1-F1
#
_cell.length_a   1.000
_cell.length_b   1.000
_cell.length_c   1.000
_cell.angle_alpha   90.00
_cell.angle_beta   90.00
_cell.angle_gamma   90.00
#
_symmetry.space_group_name_H-M   'P 1'
#
loop_
_entity.id
_entity.type
_entity.pdbx_description
1 polymer ?
#
loop_
_entity_poly.entity_id
_entity_poly.type
_entity_poly.pdbx_seq_one_letter_code
_entity_poly.pdbx_strand_id
1 'polypeptide(L)'
;MVVDERENIAPGLSDKMTVTLLPGEYEMTCGLLTNPRGKLVVADSGFKDTANEADLEKLPQPLADYKAYVQGEVKELAAKTKTFTEAVKAGDIEKAKSLFAATRVHYERIEPIAELFSELDPVIDAREDDFKDGAEDAGFTGFHRIEHALWVEKDVSGVKETAAKLMTDVEALQKEIDALAFPPGKVVGGASELIEEAAGSKISGEEDRYSHTDLSDFQANADGSKKSSICSVR
;
A
#
# COMPACT_ATOMS: atom_id res chain seq x y z
N MET A 1 11.29 -7.65 2.48
CA MET A 1 9.97 -8.28 2.61
C MET A 1 9.50 -8.09 4.03
N VAL A 2 8.42 -7.33 4.22
CA VAL A 2 7.79 -7.09 5.52
C VAL A 2 7.04 -8.34 5.96
N VAL A 3 7.29 -8.78 7.19
CA VAL A 3 6.66 -10.00 7.72
C VAL A 3 5.28 -9.69 8.28
N ASP A 4 5.17 -8.59 8.99
CA ASP A 4 3.96 -8.03 9.60
C ASP A 4 4.31 -6.58 10.02
N GLU A 5 3.34 -5.68 10.09
CA GLU A 5 3.54 -4.28 10.49
C GLU A 5 2.32 -3.68 11.20
N ARG A 6 2.57 -2.58 11.91
CA ARG A 6 1.54 -1.75 12.54
C ARG A 6 1.89 -0.30 12.28
N GLU A 7 0.96 0.40 11.65
CA GLU A 7 1.11 1.81 11.33
C GLU A 7 0.33 2.70 12.30
N ASN A 8 0.53 4.02 12.19
CA ASN A 8 -0.30 5.06 12.81
C ASN A 8 -0.43 4.95 14.34
N ILE A 9 0.66 4.49 14.98
CA ILE A 9 0.81 4.54 16.44
C ILE A 9 1.13 5.98 16.85
N ALA A 10 0.09 6.76 17.16
CA ALA A 10 0.23 8.16 17.54
C ALA A 10 1.21 8.36 18.71
N PRO A 11 1.88 9.52 18.81
CA PRO A 11 2.90 9.77 19.84
C PRO A 11 2.37 9.50 21.27
N GLY A 12 2.99 8.54 21.96
CA GLY A 12 2.62 8.15 23.34
C GLY A 12 1.56 7.06 23.44
N LEU A 13 1.04 6.57 22.31
CA LEU A 13 0.22 5.35 22.25
C LEU A 13 1.08 4.11 21.98
N SER A 14 0.53 2.94 22.25
CA SER A 14 1.15 1.65 22.00
C SER A 14 0.09 0.65 21.56
N ASP A 15 0.38 -0.13 20.53
CA ASP A 15 -0.49 -1.21 20.07
C ASP A 15 0.16 -2.59 20.24
N LYS A 16 -0.65 -3.65 20.25
CA LYS A 16 -0.19 -5.03 20.37
C LYS A 16 -0.17 -5.72 19.02
N MET A 17 1.02 -6.09 18.58
CA MET A 17 1.25 -6.92 17.40
C MET A 17 1.49 -8.38 17.83
N THR A 18 0.83 -9.34 17.16
CA THR A 18 1.04 -10.77 17.39
C THR A 18 1.40 -11.44 16.07
N VAL A 19 2.68 -11.76 15.90
CA VAL A 19 3.21 -12.38 14.69
C VAL A 19 3.81 -13.76 14.99
N THR A 20 3.60 -14.72 14.08
CA THR A 20 4.33 -16.00 14.11
C THR A 20 5.54 -15.89 13.20
N LEU A 21 6.74 -15.85 13.79
CA LEU A 21 7.99 -15.77 13.04
C LEU A 21 8.64 -17.15 12.93
N LEU A 22 9.12 -17.48 11.74
CA LEU A 22 9.97 -18.65 11.52
C LEU A 22 11.40 -18.36 12.04
N PRO A 23 12.25 -19.38 12.19
CA PRO A 23 13.63 -19.16 12.66
C PRO A 23 14.41 -18.31 11.65
N GLY A 24 15.08 -17.24 12.13
CA GLY A 24 15.76 -16.29 11.26
C GLY A 24 16.15 -14.98 11.94
N GLU A 25 16.77 -14.09 11.16
CA GLU A 25 17.05 -12.71 11.55
C GLU A 25 16.04 -11.78 10.89
N TYR A 26 15.48 -10.87 11.67
CA TYR A 26 14.51 -9.87 11.26
C TYR A 26 14.99 -8.48 11.67
N GLU A 27 14.71 -7.48 10.85
CA GLU A 27 14.94 -6.07 11.19
C GLU A 27 13.62 -5.44 11.66
N MET A 28 13.70 -4.65 12.73
CA MET A 28 12.58 -3.86 13.23
C MET A 28 12.80 -2.41 12.83
N THR A 29 11.84 -1.81 12.16
CA THR A 29 11.89 -0.42 11.66
C THR A 29 10.78 0.41 12.30
N CYS A 30 10.92 1.74 12.28
CA CYS A 30 9.83 2.65 12.60
C CYS A 30 9.73 3.71 11.50
N GLY A 31 8.55 3.84 10.89
CA GLY A 31 8.39 4.50 9.60
C GLY A 31 8.99 3.65 8.48
N LEU A 32 9.57 4.30 7.47
CA LEU A 32 10.18 3.64 6.31
C LEU A 32 11.15 2.49 6.69
N LEU A 33 11.16 1.43 5.88
CA LEU A 33 11.98 0.23 6.07
C LEU A 33 13.50 0.50 6.07
N THR A 34 13.91 1.64 5.54
CA THR A 34 15.30 2.12 5.56
C THR A 34 15.72 2.73 6.91
N ASN A 35 14.84 2.76 7.91
CA ASN A 35 15.08 3.29 9.26
C ASN A 35 15.11 2.19 10.35
N PRO A 36 16.13 1.30 10.36
CA PRO A 36 16.18 0.20 11.30
C PRO A 36 16.40 0.69 12.74
N ARG A 37 15.58 0.18 13.65
CA ARG A 37 15.62 0.43 15.10
C ARG A 37 16.16 -0.75 15.91
N GLY A 38 16.32 -1.92 15.29
CA GLY A 38 16.95 -3.07 15.93
C GLY A 38 16.85 -4.34 15.09
N LYS A 39 17.45 -5.42 15.61
CA LYS A 39 17.36 -6.77 15.04
C LYS A 39 16.69 -7.72 16.02
N LEU A 40 15.80 -8.56 15.51
CA LEU A 40 15.18 -9.66 16.24
C LEU A 40 15.70 -10.98 15.67
N VAL A 41 16.30 -11.80 16.53
CA VAL A 41 16.76 -13.14 16.16
C VAL A 41 15.79 -14.15 16.74
N VAL A 42 15.13 -14.91 15.87
CA VAL A 42 14.17 -15.94 16.24
C VAL A 42 14.87 -17.29 16.19
N ALA A 43 14.99 -17.92 17.34
CA ALA A 43 15.56 -19.27 17.45
C ALA A 43 14.54 -20.33 17.00
N ASP A 44 15.04 -21.46 16.51
CA ASP A 44 14.19 -22.60 16.18
C ASP A 44 13.52 -23.16 17.44
N SER A 45 12.19 -23.02 17.49
CA SER A 45 11.33 -23.51 18.56
C SER A 45 10.85 -24.95 18.32
N GLY A 46 11.16 -25.54 17.16
CA GLY A 46 10.58 -26.79 16.71
C GLY A 46 9.13 -26.66 16.24
N PHE A 47 8.57 -25.45 16.19
CA PHE A 47 7.27 -25.18 15.59
C PHE A 47 7.30 -25.53 14.10
N LYS A 48 6.39 -26.42 13.69
CA LYS A 48 6.10 -26.67 12.29
C LYS A 48 4.75 -26.06 12.00
N ASP A 49 4.71 -25.15 11.03
CA ASP A 49 3.46 -24.65 10.51
C ASP A 49 2.73 -25.81 9.83
N THR A 50 1.82 -26.42 10.58
CA THR A 50 0.96 -27.53 10.15
C THR A 50 -0.44 -27.03 9.86
N ALA A 51 -0.69 -25.72 10.00
CA ALA A 51 -1.91 -25.12 9.51
C ALA A 51 -1.83 -25.12 7.97
N ASN A 52 -2.70 -25.93 7.35
CA ASN A 52 -3.10 -25.89 5.95
C ASN A 52 -2.46 -26.85 4.93
N GLU A 53 -1.70 -27.88 5.29
CA GLU A 53 -1.29 -28.87 4.26
C GLU A 53 -2.49 -29.51 3.52
N ALA A 54 -3.65 -29.66 4.20
CA ALA A 54 -4.86 -30.26 3.63
C ALA A 54 -5.73 -29.31 2.76
N ASP A 55 -5.47 -28.00 2.75
CA ASP A 55 -6.24 -27.03 1.96
C ASP A 55 -5.42 -26.32 0.87
N LEU A 56 -4.08 -26.46 0.87
CA LEU A 56 -3.20 -25.92 -0.18
C LEU A 56 -3.57 -26.39 -1.59
N GLU A 57 -4.10 -27.60 -1.76
CA GLU A 57 -4.56 -28.12 -3.07
C GLU A 57 -5.77 -27.36 -3.63
N LYS A 58 -6.55 -26.67 -2.79
CA LYS A 58 -7.73 -25.89 -3.20
C LYS A 58 -7.41 -24.42 -3.51
N LEU A 59 -6.25 -23.94 -3.10
CA LEU A 59 -5.82 -22.55 -3.28
C LEU A 59 -5.37 -22.15 -4.70
N PRO A 60 -4.93 -23.04 -5.62
CA PRO A 60 -4.38 -22.60 -6.90
C PRO A 60 -5.34 -21.76 -7.74
N GLN A 61 -6.62 -22.18 -7.84
CA GLN A 61 -7.60 -21.45 -8.66
C GLN A 61 -8.00 -20.11 -8.01
N PRO A 62 -8.37 -20.05 -6.72
CA PRO A 62 -8.65 -18.76 -6.06
C PRO A 62 -7.46 -17.79 -6.08
N LEU A 63 -6.22 -18.27 -5.94
CA LEU A 63 -5.02 -17.44 -6.06
C LEU A 63 -4.82 -16.93 -7.49
N ALA A 64 -5.07 -17.76 -8.50
CA ALA A 64 -5.02 -17.33 -9.89
C ALA A 64 -6.10 -16.28 -10.21
N ASP A 65 -7.32 -16.46 -9.70
CA ASP A 65 -8.42 -15.51 -9.86
C ASP A 65 -8.13 -14.18 -9.15
N TYR A 66 -7.53 -14.23 -7.95
CA TYR A 66 -7.11 -13.04 -7.22
C TYR A 66 -5.94 -12.33 -7.91
N LYS A 67 -4.95 -13.07 -8.41
CA LYS A 67 -3.87 -12.49 -9.23
C LYS A 67 -4.43 -11.81 -10.47
N ALA A 68 -5.37 -12.43 -11.18
CA ALA A 68 -6.01 -11.81 -12.34
C ALA A 68 -6.78 -10.53 -11.98
N TYR A 69 -7.42 -10.50 -10.81
CA TYR A 69 -8.05 -9.28 -10.28
C TYR A 69 -7.02 -8.18 -10.01
N VAL A 70 -5.95 -8.47 -9.28
CA VAL A 70 -4.89 -7.49 -8.96
C VAL A 70 -4.21 -6.98 -10.23
N GLN A 71 -3.96 -7.85 -11.21
CA GLN A 71 -3.44 -7.46 -12.53
C GLN A 71 -4.41 -6.54 -13.29
N GLY A 72 -5.73 -6.73 -13.12
CA GLY A 72 -6.75 -5.84 -13.65
C GLY A 72 -6.71 -4.46 -13.01
N GLU A 73 -6.68 -4.40 -11.68
CA GLU A 73 -6.64 -3.14 -10.93
C GLU A 73 -5.34 -2.37 -11.19
N VAL A 74 -4.16 -3.00 -11.19
CA VAL A 74 -2.90 -2.28 -11.47
C VAL A 74 -2.83 -1.77 -12.92
N LYS A 75 -3.51 -2.44 -13.86
CA LYS A 75 -3.63 -1.95 -15.24
C LYS A 75 -4.48 -0.68 -15.31
N GLU A 76 -5.60 -0.64 -14.59
CA GLU A 76 -6.44 0.56 -14.50
C GLU A 76 -5.71 1.69 -13.74
N LEU A 77 -4.98 1.35 -12.66
CA LEU A 77 -4.11 2.27 -11.96
C LEU A 77 -3.11 2.92 -12.93
N ALA A 78 -2.35 2.14 -13.71
CA ALA A 78 -1.39 2.68 -14.67
C ALA A 78 -2.05 3.61 -15.70
N ALA A 79 -3.21 3.23 -16.24
CA ALA A 79 -3.93 4.06 -17.21
C ALA A 79 -4.42 5.40 -16.61
N LYS A 80 -4.92 5.37 -15.37
CA LYS A 80 -5.41 6.56 -14.68
C LYS A 80 -4.28 7.44 -14.15
N THR A 81 -3.22 6.85 -13.58
CA THR A 81 -1.99 7.56 -13.18
C THR A 81 -1.38 8.30 -14.36
N LYS A 82 -1.40 7.71 -15.56
CA LYS A 82 -0.97 8.43 -16.77
C LYS A 82 -1.79 9.69 -17.01
N THR A 83 -3.12 9.58 -16.97
CA THR A 83 -4.02 10.72 -17.18
C THR A 83 -3.89 11.78 -16.10
N PHE A 84 -3.75 11.35 -14.84
CA PHE A 84 -3.55 12.22 -13.68
C PHE A 84 -2.21 12.98 -13.77
N THR A 85 -1.10 12.26 -13.97
CA THR A 85 0.24 12.86 -14.05
C THR A 85 0.39 13.77 -15.26
N GLU A 86 -0.27 13.46 -16.38
CA GLU A 86 -0.35 14.38 -17.53
C GLU A 86 -1.08 15.69 -17.20
N ALA A 87 -2.18 15.65 -16.44
CA ALA A 87 -2.86 16.85 -15.96
C ALA A 87 -1.97 17.70 -15.03
N VAL A 88 -1.27 17.05 -14.09
CA VAL A 88 -0.29 17.70 -13.20
C VAL A 88 0.83 18.36 -14.00
N LYS A 89 1.45 17.65 -14.94
CA LYS A 89 2.52 18.18 -15.80
C LYS A 89 2.06 19.36 -16.67
N ALA A 90 0.80 19.35 -17.09
CA ALA A 90 0.17 20.43 -17.85
C ALA A 90 -0.20 21.65 -17.01
N GLY A 91 -0.15 21.57 -15.67
CA GLY A 91 -0.60 22.65 -14.78
C GLY A 91 -2.12 22.74 -14.61
N ASP A 92 -2.85 21.71 -15.03
CA ASP A 92 -4.32 21.67 -14.94
C ASP A 92 -4.76 21.15 -13.56
N ILE A 93 -4.69 22.05 -12.57
CA ILE A 93 -4.94 21.75 -11.15
C ILE A 93 -6.34 21.15 -10.94
N GLU A 94 -7.38 21.76 -11.49
CA GLU A 94 -8.75 21.31 -11.27
C GLU A 94 -9.01 19.93 -11.88
N LYS A 95 -8.46 19.67 -13.06
CA LYS A 95 -8.51 18.34 -13.66
C LYS A 95 -7.74 17.32 -12.83
N ALA A 96 -6.52 17.64 -12.39
CA ALA A 96 -5.72 16.75 -11.57
C ALA A 96 -6.44 16.41 -10.25
N LYS A 97 -7.04 17.40 -9.57
CA LYS A 97 -7.86 17.17 -8.37
C LYS A 97 -9.03 16.22 -8.62
N SER A 98 -9.75 16.41 -9.73
CA SER A 98 -10.90 15.55 -10.08
C SER A 98 -10.52 14.09 -10.37
N LEU A 99 -9.24 13.84 -10.69
CA LEU A 99 -8.72 12.52 -11.04
C LEU A 99 -8.08 11.80 -9.85
N PHE A 100 -7.72 12.51 -8.77
CA PHE A 100 -6.90 12.00 -7.67
C PHE A 100 -7.51 10.74 -7.03
N ALA A 101 -8.65 10.87 -6.35
CA ALA A 101 -9.35 9.74 -5.73
C ALA A 101 -9.69 8.64 -6.74
N ALA A 102 -10.21 9.01 -7.92
CA ALA A 102 -10.57 8.05 -8.96
C ALA A 102 -9.37 7.24 -9.51
N THR A 103 -8.15 7.73 -9.32
CA THR A 103 -6.90 7.03 -9.63
C THR A 103 -6.49 6.13 -8.47
N ARG A 104 -6.44 6.69 -7.25
CA ARG A 104 -6.00 6.00 -6.01
C ARG A 104 -6.82 4.77 -5.67
N VAL A 105 -8.13 4.77 -5.92
CA VAL A 105 -9.01 3.60 -5.63
C VAL A 105 -8.52 2.27 -6.21
N HIS A 106 -7.71 2.29 -7.26
CA HIS A 106 -7.14 1.07 -7.83
C HIS A 106 -5.90 0.57 -7.08
N TYR A 107 -5.10 1.48 -6.52
CA TYR A 107 -3.99 1.17 -5.64
C TYR A 107 -4.51 0.59 -4.32
N GLU A 108 -5.46 1.29 -3.71
CA GLU A 108 -6.13 0.92 -2.45
C GLU A 108 -6.80 -0.46 -2.48
N ARG A 109 -7.35 -0.85 -3.64
CA ARG A 109 -7.94 -2.18 -3.85
C ARG A 109 -6.93 -3.32 -3.81
N ILE A 110 -5.66 -3.03 -4.05
CA ILE A 110 -4.58 -4.01 -4.17
C ILE A 110 -3.47 -3.79 -3.13
N GLU A 111 -3.66 -2.85 -2.21
CA GLU A 111 -2.76 -2.52 -1.10
C GLU A 111 -2.16 -3.76 -0.40
N PRO A 112 -2.90 -4.87 -0.10
CA PRO A 112 -2.32 -6.05 0.55
C PRO A 112 -1.24 -6.76 -0.27
N ILE A 113 -1.20 -6.47 -1.57
CA ILE A 113 -0.19 -6.95 -2.50
C ILE A 113 0.82 -5.84 -2.82
N ALA A 114 0.39 -4.57 -2.87
CA ALA A 114 1.28 -3.43 -3.11
C ALA A 114 2.34 -3.29 -2.01
N GLU A 115 1.95 -3.44 -0.74
CA GLU A 115 2.84 -3.39 0.44
C GLU A 115 3.95 -4.46 0.42
N LEU A 116 3.76 -5.55 -0.35
CA LEU A 116 4.82 -6.55 -0.52
C LEU A 116 6.05 -5.99 -1.24
N PHE A 117 5.87 -4.89 -1.98
CA PHE A 117 6.91 -4.20 -2.75
C PHE A 117 7.48 -3.03 -1.94
N SER A 118 8.26 -3.35 -0.91
CA SER A 118 8.86 -2.42 0.06
C SER A 118 9.63 -1.22 -0.52
N GLU A 119 10.08 -1.29 -1.77
CA GLU A 119 10.79 -0.19 -2.45
C GLU A 119 9.85 0.69 -3.28
N LEU A 120 8.68 0.17 -3.67
CA LEU A 120 7.71 0.83 -4.54
C LEU A 120 6.59 1.46 -3.75
N ASP A 121 6.07 0.77 -2.75
CA ASP A 121 4.94 1.24 -1.96
C ASP A 121 5.22 2.63 -1.31
N PRO A 122 6.34 2.84 -0.59
CA PRO A 122 6.59 4.15 0.02
C PRO A 122 6.83 5.29 -0.98
N VAL A 123 7.35 5.01 -2.18
CA VAL A 123 7.56 6.05 -3.19
C VAL A 123 6.30 6.35 -4.00
N ILE A 124 5.28 5.51 -3.89
CA ILE A 124 3.96 5.70 -4.48
C ILE A 124 3.02 6.37 -3.49
N ASP A 125 3.00 5.94 -2.23
CA ASP A 125 1.89 6.21 -1.30
C ASP A 125 2.27 6.61 0.13
N ALA A 126 3.55 6.82 0.46
CA ALA A 126 3.90 7.29 1.80
C ALA A 126 3.27 8.65 2.13
N ARG A 127 2.91 8.85 3.40
CA ARG A 127 2.31 10.07 3.94
C ARG A 127 3.40 10.96 4.53
N GLU A 128 3.10 12.25 4.73
CA GLU A 128 4.08 13.18 5.33
C GLU A 128 4.57 12.72 6.72
N ASP A 129 3.73 12.02 7.48
CA ASP A 129 4.04 11.55 8.84
C ASP A 129 5.10 10.44 8.87
N ASP A 130 5.36 9.78 7.73
CA ASP A 130 6.42 8.79 7.57
C ASP A 130 7.82 9.43 7.49
N PHE A 131 7.87 10.75 7.31
CA PHE A 131 9.08 11.52 7.13
C PHE A 131 9.36 12.43 8.33
N LYS A 132 10.63 12.54 8.71
CA LYS A 132 11.04 13.37 9.83
C LYS A 132 10.77 14.87 9.58
N ASP A 133 10.96 15.29 8.34
CA ASP A 133 10.78 16.68 7.91
C ASP A 133 9.40 16.93 7.27
N GLY A 134 8.47 15.96 7.36
CA GLY A 134 7.09 16.09 6.89
C GLY A 134 6.99 16.38 5.40
N ALA A 135 6.05 17.27 5.01
CA ALA A 135 5.85 17.68 3.62
C ALA A 135 7.08 18.34 2.95
N GLU A 136 8.06 18.79 3.74
CA GLU A 136 9.30 19.42 3.25
C GLU A 136 10.44 18.40 3.05
N ASP A 137 10.23 17.14 3.41
CA ASP A 137 11.25 16.09 3.27
C ASP A 137 11.55 15.81 1.78
N ALA A 138 12.83 15.72 1.45
CA ALA A 138 13.27 15.46 0.07
C ALA A 138 12.87 14.06 -0.44
N GLY A 139 12.58 13.13 0.48
CA GLY A 139 12.07 11.79 0.17
C GLY A 139 10.56 11.74 -0.05
N PHE A 140 9.80 12.78 0.31
CA PHE A 140 8.35 12.80 0.17
C PHE A 140 7.95 12.93 -1.30
N THR A 141 7.47 11.83 -1.88
CA THR A 141 7.11 11.72 -3.30
C THR A 141 5.72 11.10 -3.46
N GLY A 142 5.42 10.45 -4.58
CA GLY A 142 4.15 9.74 -4.75
C GLY A 142 2.89 10.59 -4.86
N PHE A 143 1.75 9.97 -4.58
CA PHE A 143 0.42 10.58 -4.62
C PHE A 143 0.28 11.72 -3.62
N HIS A 144 0.63 11.51 -2.35
CA HIS A 144 0.43 12.51 -1.29
C HIS A 144 1.31 13.75 -1.43
N ARG A 145 2.52 13.65 -2.01
CA ARG A 145 3.30 14.84 -2.36
C ARG A 145 2.60 15.70 -3.41
N ILE A 146 1.96 15.06 -4.39
CA ILE A 146 1.18 15.75 -5.43
C ILE A 146 -0.14 16.27 -4.87
N GLU A 147 -0.76 15.55 -3.94
CA GLU A 147 -1.93 16.01 -3.18
C GLU A 147 -1.62 17.31 -2.43
N HIS A 148 -0.52 17.36 -1.68
CA HIS A 148 -0.05 18.58 -1.01
C HIS A 148 0.09 19.75 -1.99
N ALA A 149 0.72 19.51 -3.15
CA ALA A 149 0.89 20.54 -4.19
C ALA A 149 -0.46 21.05 -4.75
N LEU A 150 -1.42 20.16 -4.96
CA LEU A 150 -2.73 20.49 -5.53
C LEU A 150 -3.62 21.26 -4.54
N TRP A 151 -3.70 20.82 -3.28
CA TRP A 151 -4.63 21.38 -2.29
C TRP A 151 -4.04 22.47 -1.41
N VAL A 152 -2.78 22.33 -0.99
CA VAL A 152 -2.10 23.28 -0.09
C VAL A 152 -1.36 24.35 -0.87
N GLU A 153 -0.38 23.96 -1.69
CA GLU A 153 0.46 24.91 -2.45
C GLU A 153 -0.35 25.59 -3.57
N LYS A 154 -1.35 24.88 -4.12
CA LYS A 154 -2.14 25.29 -5.29
C LYS A 154 -1.25 25.65 -6.49
N ASP A 155 -0.11 24.98 -6.57
CA ASP A 155 0.86 25.06 -7.65
C ASP A 155 1.49 23.69 -7.85
N VAL A 156 1.53 23.22 -9.09
CA VAL A 156 2.12 21.93 -9.45
C VAL A 156 3.45 22.07 -10.18
N SER A 157 3.96 23.30 -10.31
CA SER A 157 5.23 23.57 -10.99
C SER A 157 6.41 22.84 -10.33
N GLY A 158 6.39 22.71 -8.99
CA GLY A 158 7.40 22.02 -8.19
C GLY A 158 7.34 20.49 -8.20
N VAL A 159 6.24 19.88 -8.67
CA VAL A 159 6.02 18.42 -8.60
C VAL A 159 5.93 17.72 -9.96
N LYS A 160 6.38 18.37 -11.04
CA LYS A 160 6.38 17.75 -12.39
C LYS A 160 7.25 16.51 -12.47
N GLU A 161 8.42 16.54 -11.85
CA GLU A 161 9.32 15.38 -11.76
C GLU A 161 8.73 14.30 -10.86
N THR A 162 8.10 14.66 -9.74
CA THR A 162 7.36 13.72 -8.88
C THR A 162 6.25 13.01 -9.66
N ALA A 163 5.49 13.74 -10.50
CA ALA A 163 4.46 13.14 -11.35
C ALA A 163 5.05 12.19 -12.42
N ALA A 164 6.21 12.51 -12.99
CA ALA A 164 6.91 11.61 -13.91
C ALA A 164 7.43 10.35 -13.20
N LYS A 165 7.97 10.52 -11.99
CA LYS A 165 8.45 9.43 -11.15
C LYS A 165 7.31 8.50 -10.73
N LEU A 166 6.19 9.05 -10.24
CA LEU A 166 5.00 8.28 -9.86
C LEU A 166 4.51 7.38 -11.01
N MET A 167 4.46 7.89 -12.25
CA MET A 167 4.11 7.07 -13.40
C MET A 167 5.10 5.91 -13.62
N THR A 168 6.40 6.19 -13.45
CA THR A 168 7.46 5.18 -13.59
C THR A 168 7.36 4.11 -12.49
N ASP A 169 7.09 4.51 -11.26
CA ASP A 169 6.94 3.61 -10.12
C ASP A 169 5.69 2.71 -10.28
N VAL A 170 4.57 3.27 -10.77
CA VAL A 170 3.36 2.48 -11.07
C VAL A 170 3.60 1.49 -12.23
N GLU A 171 4.37 1.86 -13.26
CA GLU A 171 4.77 0.92 -14.31
C GLU A 171 5.71 -0.18 -13.79
N ALA A 172 6.55 0.13 -12.80
CA ALA A 172 7.39 -0.86 -12.14
C ALA A 172 6.53 -1.81 -11.29
N LEU A 173 5.60 -1.28 -10.49
CA LEU A 173 4.66 -2.06 -9.70
C LEU A 173 3.86 -3.04 -10.56
N GLN A 174 3.36 -2.57 -11.71
CA GLN A 174 2.66 -3.44 -12.67
C GLN A 174 3.53 -4.62 -13.11
N LYS A 175 4.80 -4.38 -13.49
CA LYS A 175 5.73 -5.42 -13.93
C LYS A 175 6.05 -6.41 -12.81
N GLU A 176 6.23 -5.92 -11.59
CA GLU A 176 6.55 -6.76 -10.45
C GLU A 176 5.36 -7.62 -10.02
N ILE A 177 4.14 -7.07 -10.04
CA ILE A 177 2.88 -7.82 -9.82
C ILE A 177 2.71 -8.93 -10.88
N ASP A 178 2.98 -8.63 -12.15
CA ASP A 178 2.90 -9.62 -13.22
C ASP A 178 3.86 -10.80 -12.98
N ALA A 179 5.06 -10.52 -12.47
CA ALA A 179 6.08 -11.51 -12.16
C ALA A 179 5.83 -12.27 -10.85
N LEU A 180 5.18 -11.64 -9.86
CA LEU A 180 5.03 -12.19 -8.51
C LEU A 180 4.11 -13.42 -8.49
N ALA A 181 4.60 -14.52 -7.92
CA ALA A 181 3.73 -15.61 -7.49
C ALA A 181 3.17 -15.24 -6.11
N PHE A 182 1.85 -15.07 -6.01
CA PHE A 182 1.24 -14.57 -4.78
C PHE A 182 1.36 -15.60 -3.65
N PRO A 183 2.05 -15.28 -2.54
CA PRO A 183 2.16 -16.19 -1.41
C PRO A 183 0.77 -16.42 -0.81
N PRO A 184 0.31 -17.68 -0.67
CA PRO A 184 -1.05 -17.96 -0.19
C PRO A 184 -1.35 -17.33 1.18
N GLY A 185 -0.38 -17.34 2.09
CA GLY A 185 -0.51 -16.74 3.41
C GLY A 185 -0.73 -15.22 3.38
N LYS A 186 -0.10 -14.50 2.44
CA LYS A 186 -0.26 -13.04 2.32
C LYS A 186 -1.59 -12.66 1.69
N VAL A 187 -2.11 -13.45 0.75
CA VAL A 187 -3.44 -13.21 0.16
C VAL A 187 -4.56 -13.33 1.21
N VAL A 188 -4.45 -14.30 2.12
CA VAL A 188 -5.45 -14.54 3.16
C VAL A 188 -5.26 -13.61 4.36
N GLY A 189 -4.02 -13.40 4.80
CA GLY A 189 -3.69 -12.51 5.93
C GLY A 189 -3.97 -11.03 5.63
N GLY A 190 -3.54 -10.56 4.47
CA GLY A 190 -3.68 -9.16 4.07
C GLY A 190 -5.13 -8.67 3.93
N ALA A 191 -6.09 -9.59 3.75
CA ALA A 191 -7.52 -9.27 3.77
C ALA A 191 -8.02 -8.82 5.15
N SER A 192 -7.46 -9.40 6.22
CA SER A 192 -7.87 -9.09 7.58
C SER A 192 -7.15 -7.85 8.08
N GLU A 193 -5.86 -7.72 7.75
CA GLU A 193 -5.02 -6.56 8.05
C GLU A 193 -5.64 -5.28 7.47
N LEU A 194 -6.06 -5.31 6.20
CA LEU A 194 -6.60 -4.14 5.53
C LEU A 194 -8.00 -3.72 6.02
N ILE A 195 -8.82 -4.65 6.54
CA ILE A 195 -10.07 -4.27 7.25
C ILE A 195 -9.75 -3.63 8.61
N GLU A 196 -8.75 -4.15 9.33
CA GLU A 196 -8.30 -3.58 10.59
C GLU A 196 -7.71 -2.18 10.39
N GLU A 197 -6.92 -1.99 9.35
CA GLU A 197 -6.30 -0.72 8.99
C GLU A 197 -7.35 0.32 8.57
N ALA A 198 -8.25 -0.03 7.65
CA ALA A 198 -9.34 0.84 7.24
C ALA A 198 -10.19 1.30 8.45
N ALA A 199 -10.39 0.43 9.44
CA ALA A 199 -11.10 0.75 10.67
C ALA A 199 -10.29 1.56 11.70
N GLY A 200 -8.96 1.49 11.65
CA GLY A 200 -8.05 2.10 12.61
C GLY A 200 -7.55 3.49 12.21
N SER A 201 -7.12 3.67 10.96
CA SER A 201 -6.46 4.88 10.46
C SER A 201 -7.33 5.67 9.48
N LYS A 202 -7.84 5.02 8.42
CA LYS A 202 -8.56 5.70 7.32
C LYS A 202 -9.89 6.32 7.77
N ILE A 203 -10.53 5.76 8.79
CA ILE A 203 -11.74 6.37 9.41
C ILE A 203 -11.47 7.73 10.07
N SER A 204 -10.20 8.02 10.41
CA SER A 204 -9.81 9.26 11.07
C SER A 204 -9.47 10.40 10.10
N GLY A 205 -9.38 10.12 8.80
CA GLY A 205 -9.03 11.09 7.76
C GLY A 205 -7.53 11.37 7.61
N GLU A 206 -6.69 10.41 8.02
CA GLU A 206 -5.23 10.51 8.04
C GLU A 206 -4.59 10.32 6.66
N GLU A 207 -5.25 9.55 5.80
CA GLU A 207 -4.76 9.13 4.50
C GLU A 207 -4.70 10.32 3.54
N ASP A 208 -5.85 10.92 3.30
CA ASP A 208 -6.03 12.05 2.40
C ASP A 208 -6.18 13.36 3.17
N ARG A 209 -5.18 13.69 4.00
CA ARG A 209 -5.27 14.83 4.93
C ARG A 209 -5.49 16.19 4.27
N TYR A 210 -5.20 16.34 2.98
CA TYR A 210 -5.35 17.61 2.27
C TYR A 210 -6.59 17.64 1.38
N SER A 211 -6.92 16.52 0.73
CA SER A 211 -8.03 16.39 -0.22
C SER A 211 -9.32 15.88 0.41
N HIS A 212 -9.20 15.20 1.56
CA HIS A 212 -10.28 14.58 2.31
C HIS A 212 -11.11 13.60 1.48
N THR A 213 -10.42 12.80 0.66
CA THR A 213 -11.04 11.77 -0.18
C THR A 213 -11.04 10.38 0.46
N ASP A 214 -10.70 10.26 1.75
CA ASP A 214 -10.48 8.99 2.47
C ASP A 214 -11.65 7.98 2.36
N LEU A 215 -12.88 8.46 2.15
CA LEU A 215 -14.04 7.60 1.94
C LEU A 215 -13.95 6.76 0.64
N SER A 216 -13.28 7.27 -0.40
CA SER A 216 -13.01 6.47 -1.60
C SER A 216 -12.04 5.34 -1.31
N ASP A 217 -11.04 5.63 -0.48
CA ASP A 217 -9.93 4.75 -0.19
C ASP A 217 -10.42 3.65 0.76
N PHE A 218 -11.15 4.03 1.83
CA PHE A 218 -11.87 3.10 2.69
C PHE A 218 -12.79 2.14 1.93
N GLN A 219 -13.56 2.64 0.95
CA GLN A 219 -14.44 1.80 0.14
C GLN A 219 -13.64 0.86 -0.78
N ALA A 220 -12.55 1.36 -1.37
CA ALA A 220 -11.65 0.57 -2.19
C ALA A 220 -10.98 -0.55 -1.38
N ASN A 221 -10.57 -0.26 -0.14
CA ASN A 221 -10.01 -1.23 0.77
C ASN A 221 -11.04 -2.31 1.12
N ALA A 222 -12.27 -1.92 1.48
CA ALA A 222 -13.34 -2.87 1.75
C ALA A 222 -13.66 -3.77 0.53
N ASP A 223 -13.63 -3.21 -0.68
CA ASP A 223 -13.81 -3.96 -1.93
C ASP A 223 -12.66 -4.96 -2.16
N GLY A 224 -11.42 -4.52 -1.98
CA GLY A 224 -10.21 -5.34 -2.10
C GLY A 224 -10.19 -6.50 -1.11
N SER A 225 -10.46 -6.21 0.16
CA SER A 225 -10.60 -7.22 1.24
C SER A 225 -11.68 -8.25 0.96
N LYS A 226 -12.83 -7.81 0.44
CA LYS A 226 -13.91 -8.73 0.07
C LYS A 226 -13.47 -9.67 -1.05
N LYS A 227 -12.64 -9.18 -1.99
CA LYS A 227 -12.16 -9.97 -3.12
C LYS A 227 -11.10 -10.99 -2.69
N SER A 228 -10.17 -10.62 -1.81
CA SER A 228 -9.17 -11.55 -1.26
C SER A 228 -9.78 -12.56 -0.29
N SER A 229 -10.78 -12.18 0.52
CA SER A 229 -11.48 -13.07 1.46
C SER A 229 -12.25 -14.21 0.79
N ILE A 230 -12.68 -14.04 -0.46
CA ILE A 230 -13.30 -15.12 -1.27
C ILE A 230 -12.30 -16.26 -1.53
N CYS A 231 -10.99 -16.00 -1.43
CA CYS A 231 -9.94 -17.03 -1.47
C CYS A 231 -9.93 -17.93 -0.22
N SER A 232 -10.56 -17.50 0.88
CA SER A 232 -10.43 -18.13 2.19
C SER A 232 -11.59 -19.03 2.61
N VAL A 233 -12.71 -19.09 1.87
CA VAL A 233 -13.87 -19.89 2.29
C VAL A 233 -14.59 -20.56 1.13
N ARG A 234 -14.42 -21.89 1.03
CA ARG A 234 -15.50 -22.86 0.75
C ARG A 234 -15.28 -24.14 1.53
#